data_AF-A0A7W1USI4-F1
#
_entry.id   AF-A0A7W1USI4-F1
#
_cell.length_a   1.000
_cell.length_b   1.000
_cell.length_c   1.000
_cell.angle_alpha   90.00
_cell.angle_beta   90.00
_cell.angle_gamma   90.00
#
_symmetry.space_group_name_H-M   'P 1'
#
loop_
_entity.id
_entity.type
_entity.pdbx_description
1 polymer ?
#
loop_
_entity_poly.entity_id
_entity_poly.type
_entity_poly.pdbx_seq_one_letter_code
_entity_poly.pdbx_strand_id
1 'polypeptide(L)'
;TQPSTAPGSSLASETTATATPSVEIVGVYEAIGFYPACGNETLDHEGVTWYPLAHAGFDPMDPALQDRADEVLAVEREDSPVAGVHGLARVPSPGPSDDIGTLVVWADGVARWVSKSRDLDVWLIDDEIVYTWVC
;
A
#
# COMPACT_ATOMS: atom_id res chain seq x y z
N THR A 1 -24.68 42.54 -49.42
CA THR A 1 -24.23 43.04 -48.12
C THR A 1 -24.52 41.99 -47.06
N GLN A 2 -23.49 41.27 -46.59
CA GLN A 2 -23.53 40.52 -45.33
C GLN A 2 -23.26 41.50 -44.18
N PRO A 3 -23.74 41.25 -42.94
CA PRO A 3 -22.95 40.47 -41.96
C PRO A 3 -23.89 39.65 -41.03
N SER A 4 -23.52 38.88 -40.01
CA SER A 4 -22.26 38.58 -39.34
C SER A 4 -22.45 37.27 -38.55
N THR A 5 -21.42 36.44 -38.50
CA THR A 5 -21.28 35.29 -37.60
C THR A 5 -20.87 35.78 -36.21
N ALA A 6 -21.40 35.16 -35.15
CA ALA A 6 -20.75 35.12 -33.83
C ALA A 6 -21.15 33.83 -33.09
N PRO A 7 -20.20 32.93 -32.77
CA PRO A 7 -20.38 31.92 -31.74
C PRO A 7 -20.01 32.53 -30.38
N GLY A 8 -20.97 32.58 -29.46
CA GLY A 8 -20.75 32.97 -28.08
C GLY A 8 -20.06 31.86 -27.30
N SER A 9 -18.78 32.07 -27.03
CA SER A 9 -17.86 31.32 -26.17
C SER A 9 -18.52 30.47 -25.08
N SER A 10 -18.29 29.16 -25.15
CA SER A 10 -18.32 28.28 -24.00
C SER A 10 -17.24 28.73 -23.00
N LEU A 11 -17.65 29.05 -21.78
CA LEU A 11 -16.76 29.08 -20.62
C LEU A 11 -16.28 27.65 -20.39
N ALA A 12 -15.09 27.32 -20.87
CA ALA A 12 -14.38 26.15 -20.38
C ALA A 12 -13.95 26.46 -18.95
N SER A 13 -14.59 25.83 -17.97
CA SER A 13 -14.03 25.69 -16.64
C SER A 13 -12.74 24.90 -16.79
N GLU A 14 -11.59 25.56 -16.68
CA GLU A 14 -10.34 24.88 -16.33
C GLU A 14 -10.50 24.36 -14.91
N THR A 15 -11.10 23.17 -14.79
CA THR A 15 -10.85 22.30 -13.66
C THR A 15 -9.40 21.87 -13.80
N THR A 16 -8.51 22.52 -13.05
CA THR A 16 -7.17 21.98 -12.80
C THR A 16 -7.38 20.66 -12.07
N ALA A 17 -7.43 19.56 -12.81
CA ALA A 17 -7.29 18.23 -12.24
C ALA A 17 -5.90 18.19 -11.63
N THR A 18 -5.82 18.19 -10.29
CA THR A 18 -4.59 17.84 -9.59
C THR A 18 -4.25 16.42 -10.04
N ALA A 19 -3.26 16.27 -10.91
CA ALA A 19 -2.75 14.94 -11.25
C ALA A 19 -2.24 14.31 -9.96
N THR A 20 -2.78 13.17 -9.57
CA THR A 20 -2.24 12.40 -8.45
C THR A 20 -0.78 12.09 -8.77
N PRO A 21 0.17 12.34 -7.86
CA PRO A 21 1.54 11.90 -8.08
C PRO A 21 1.54 10.37 -8.20
N SER A 22 2.14 9.84 -9.26
CA SER A 22 2.41 8.41 -9.39
C SER A 22 3.89 8.15 -9.07
N VAL A 23 4.17 6.99 -8.49
CA VAL A 23 5.54 6.56 -8.16
C VAL A 23 5.92 5.36 -9.01
N GLU A 24 7.16 5.34 -9.49
CA GLU A 24 7.71 4.26 -10.32
C GLU A 24 7.86 2.95 -9.53
N ILE A 25 7.49 1.83 -10.15
CA ILE A 25 7.80 0.47 -9.66
C ILE A 25 9.25 0.15 -10.02
N VAL A 26 10.07 -0.16 -9.01
CA VAL A 26 11.49 -0.51 -9.19
C VAL A 26 11.74 -2.02 -9.09
N GLY A 27 10.76 -2.78 -8.59
CA GLY A 27 10.87 -4.23 -8.49
C GLY A 27 9.52 -4.94 -8.36
N VAL A 28 9.42 -6.11 -8.98
CA VAL A 28 8.31 -7.06 -8.81
C VAL A 28 8.91 -8.44 -8.63
N TYR A 29 8.68 -9.03 -7.46
CA TYR A 29 9.31 -10.28 -7.05
C TYR A 29 8.24 -11.30 -6.68
N GLU A 30 8.24 -12.43 -7.38
CA GLU A 30 7.32 -13.53 -7.11
C GLU A 30 7.92 -14.53 -6.13
N ALA A 31 7.04 -15.35 -5.52
CA ALA A 31 7.40 -16.42 -4.60
C ALA A 31 8.20 -15.94 -3.37
N ILE A 32 7.89 -14.73 -2.89
CA ILE A 32 8.50 -14.16 -1.68
C ILE A 32 7.81 -14.73 -0.45
N GLY A 33 8.61 -15.38 0.40
CA GLY A 33 8.15 -15.94 1.66
C GLY A 33 7.93 -14.85 2.71
N PHE A 34 6.71 -14.69 3.19
CA PHE A 34 6.35 -13.75 4.24
C PHE A 34 5.00 -14.14 4.85
N TYR A 35 4.87 -14.03 6.17
CA TYR A 35 3.61 -14.31 6.86
C TYR A 35 3.37 -13.25 7.96
N PRO A 36 2.58 -12.20 7.65
CA PRO A 36 2.28 -11.10 8.57
C PRO A 36 1.18 -11.50 9.57
N ALA A 37 1.47 -12.44 10.46
CA ALA A 37 0.48 -12.98 11.38
C ALA A 37 -0.02 -11.93 12.40
N CYS A 38 0.88 -11.04 12.82
CA CYS A 38 0.68 -10.07 13.88
C CYS A 38 0.81 -8.63 13.40
N GLY A 39 1.24 -8.44 12.15
CA GLY A 39 1.43 -7.13 11.55
C GLY A 39 2.66 -6.39 12.08
N ASN A 40 3.58 -7.10 12.72
CA ASN A 40 4.89 -6.58 13.16
C ASN A 40 6.06 -7.42 12.63
N GLU A 41 5.78 -8.47 11.85
CA GLU A 41 6.79 -9.30 11.21
C GLU A 41 7.46 -8.51 10.08
N THR A 42 8.78 -8.41 10.12
CA THR A 42 9.55 -7.78 9.05
C THR A 42 9.79 -8.76 7.90
N LEU A 43 9.95 -8.22 6.70
CA LEU A 43 10.29 -8.97 5.49
C LEU A 43 11.68 -8.52 5.03
N ASP A 44 12.66 -9.42 5.03
CA ASP A 44 13.99 -9.14 4.48
C ASP A 44 14.07 -9.57 3.00
N HIS A 45 14.36 -8.62 2.11
CA HIS A 45 14.51 -8.89 0.68
C HIS A 45 15.56 -7.99 0.04
N GLU A 46 16.47 -8.58 -0.74
CA GLU A 46 17.58 -7.87 -1.42
C GLU A 46 18.43 -6.95 -0.52
N GLY A 47 18.54 -7.31 0.76
CA GLY A 47 19.31 -6.53 1.75
C GLY A 47 18.57 -5.33 2.33
N VAL A 48 17.27 -5.19 2.04
CA VAL A 48 16.36 -4.21 2.65
C VAL A 48 15.44 -4.94 3.63
N THR A 49 15.27 -4.38 4.82
CA THR A 49 14.27 -4.82 5.79
C THR A 49 13.01 -3.98 5.59
N TRP A 50 11.92 -4.65 5.30
CA TRP A 50 10.61 -4.04 5.07
C TRP A 50 9.74 -4.20 6.30
N TYR A 51 9.21 -3.08 6.79
CA TYR A 51 8.43 -2.97 8.01
C TYR A 51 6.95 -2.80 7.66
N PRO A 52 6.05 -3.70 8.09
CA PRO A 52 4.62 -3.55 7.84
C PRO A 52 4.06 -2.27 8.49
N LEU A 53 3.32 -1.50 7.69
CA LEU A 53 2.35 -0.52 8.17
C LEU A 53 1.13 -1.33 8.64
N ALA A 54 1.05 -1.61 9.94
CA ALA A 54 0.11 -2.59 10.49
C ALA A 54 -1.36 -2.43 10.03
N HIS A 55 -2.10 -3.54 10.05
CA HIS A 55 -3.48 -3.64 9.58
C HIS A 55 -4.50 -3.03 10.58
N ALA A 56 -5.59 -2.48 10.03
CA ALA A 56 -6.75 -1.98 10.78
C ALA A 56 -7.28 -2.99 11.84
N GLY A 57 -7.10 -2.68 13.13
CA GLY A 57 -7.83 -3.41 14.18
C GLY A 57 -7.20 -3.46 15.57
N PHE A 58 -5.90 -3.26 15.75
CA PHE A 58 -5.24 -3.40 17.07
C PHE A 58 -4.34 -2.22 17.42
N ASP A 59 -4.74 -1.53 18.49
CA ASP A 59 -4.19 -0.30 19.07
C ASP A 59 -4.16 0.93 18.12
N PRO A 60 -4.21 2.16 18.65
CA PRO A 60 -3.94 3.31 17.82
C PRO A 60 -2.49 3.17 17.37
N MET A 61 -2.26 3.15 16.05
CA MET A 61 -0.93 3.42 15.52
C MET A 61 -0.37 4.63 16.25
N ASP A 62 0.93 4.61 16.55
CA ASP A 62 1.62 5.85 16.89
C ASP A 62 1.21 6.92 15.86
N PRO A 63 0.83 8.15 16.27
CA PRO A 63 0.32 9.14 15.32
C PRO A 63 1.26 9.39 14.13
N ALA A 64 2.58 9.26 14.32
CA ALA A 64 3.54 9.39 13.22
C ALA A 64 3.44 8.22 12.23
N LEU A 65 3.16 7.01 12.71
CA LEU A 65 2.95 5.84 11.85
C LEU A 65 1.62 5.93 11.10
N GLN A 66 0.58 6.49 11.73
CA GLN A 66 -0.69 6.79 11.07
C GLN A 66 -0.50 7.82 9.94
N ASP A 67 0.19 8.93 10.22
CA ASP A 67 0.47 9.97 9.22
C ASP A 67 1.25 9.39 8.03
N ARG A 68 2.22 8.49 8.28
CA ARG A 68 2.99 7.81 7.24
C ARG A 68 2.13 6.84 6.43
N ALA A 69 1.25 6.09 7.09
CA ALA A 69 0.30 5.22 6.40
C ALA A 69 -0.67 6.01 5.52
N ASP A 70 -1.16 7.15 6.00
CA ASP A 70 -2.03 8.04 5.22
C ASP A 70 -1.29 8.65 4.02
N GLU A 71 -0.03 9.04 4.17
CA GLU A 71 0.83 9.51 3.07
C GLU A 71 1.03 8.42 2.02
N VAL A 72 1.34 7.20 2.45
CA VAL A 72 1.47 6.05 1.56
C VAL A 72 0.14 5.84 0.84
N LEU A 73 -0.98 5.71 1.53
CA LEU A 73 -2.28 5.44 0.91
C LEU A 73 -2.82 6.59 0.03
N ALA A 74 -2.33 7.82 0.20
CA ALA A 74 -2.74 8.98 -0.60
C ALA A 74 -2.16 9.01 -2.03
N VAL A 75 -1.11 8.24 -2.29
CA VAL A 75 -0.47 8.13 -3.61
C VAL A 75 -1.15 7.02 -4.42
N GLU A 76 -1.63 7.34 -5.62
CA GLU A 76 -2.16 6.33 -6.55
C GLU A 76 -1.03 5.39 -6.98
N ARG A 77 -1.09 4.16 -6.46
CA ARG A 77 -0.28 3.02 -6.89
C ARG A 77 -1.23 2.06 -7.59
N GLU A 78 -0.87 1.59 -8.78
CA GLU A 78 -1.78 0.77 -9.59
C GLU A 78 -2.39 -0.39 -8.78
N ASP A 79 -3.72 -0.50 -8.92
CA ASP A 79 -4.61 -1.30 -8.09
C ASP A 79 -4.22 -2.79 -8.10
N SER A 80 -3.80 -3.31 -6.95
CA SER A 80 -4.05 -4.71 -6.61
C SER A 80 -5.25 -4.74 -5.66
N PRO A 81 -6.29 -5.54 -5.94
CA PRO A 81 -7.38 -5.72 -4.99
C PRO A 81 -6.96 -6.71 -3.89
N VAL A 82 -7.39 -6.50 -2.65
CA VAL A 82 -8.05 -7.47 -1.73
C VAL A 82 -7.95 -7.03 -0.25
N ALA A 83 -8.84 -7.64 0.53
CA ALA A 83 -9.44 -7.28 1.80
C ALA A 83 -8.57 -7.43 3.04
N GLY A 84 -8.97 -6.71 4.09
CA GLY A 84 -8.32 -6.73 5.38
C GLY A 84 -8.61 -7.97 6.23
N VAL A 85 -7.59 -8.37 6.97
CA VAL A 85 -7.64 -9.49 7.91
C VAL A 85 -8.12 -8.99 9.28
N HIS A 86 -9.10 -9.68 9.85
CA HIS A 86 -9.59 -9.46 11.21
C HIS A 86 -9.37 -10.70 12.08
N GLY A 87 -8.76 -10.56 13.26
CA GLY A 87 -8.86 -11.58 14.30
C GLY A 87 -7.93 -11.43 15.51
N LEU A 88 -8.50 -11.18 16.70
CA LEU A 88 -7.86 -11.45 17.99
C LEU A 88 -8.00 -12.93 18.35
N ALA A 89 -7.01 -13.75 18.02
CA ALA A 89 -6.76 -15.03 18.68
C ALA A 89 -5.38 -15.54 18.24
N ARG A 90 -4.74 -16.38 19.07
CA ARG A 90 -3.51 -17.15 18.79
C ARG A 90 -3.16 -17.17 17.30
N VAL A 91 -1.96 -16.68 16.96
CA VAL A 91 -1.36 -16.73 15.61
C VAL A 91 -1.82 -18.00 14.90
N PRO A 92 -2.77 -17.91 13.95
CA PRO A 92 -3.17 -19.07 13.20
C PRO A 92 -1.97 -19.56 12.40
N SER A 93 -1.88 -20.86 12.17
CA SER A 93 -0.95 -21.34 11.15
C SER A 93 -1.39 -20.77 9.79
N PRO A 94 -0.44 -20.42 8.89
CA PRO A 94 -0.79 -20.01 7.54
C PRO A 94 -1.66 -21.07 6.88
N GLY A 95 -2.72 -20.64 6.21
CA GLY A 95 -3.43 -21.45 5.24
C GLY A 95 -2.54 -21.78 4.04
N PRO A 96 -2.97 -22.69 3.16
CA PRO A 96 -2.18 -23.06 1.99
C PRO A 96 -1.86 -21.84 1.10
N SER A 97 -0.56 -21.52 0.97
CA SER A 97 -0.05 -20.38 0.20
C SER A 97 -0.29 -18.99 0.81
N ASP A 98 -0.62 -18.92 2.10
CA ASP A 98 -0.68 -17.65 2.85
C ASP A 98 0.72 -17.11 3.19
N ASP A 99 1.76 -17.93 3.09
CA ASP A 99 3.13 -17.62 3.48
C ASP A 99 4.06 -17.33 2.29
N ILE A 100 3.52 -17.35 1.07
CA ILE A 100 4.25 -17.10 -0.18
C ILE A 100 3.43 -16.13 -1.02
N GLY A 101 4.06 -15.05 -1.49
CA GLY A 101 3.35 -14.00 -2.23
C GLY A 101 4.21 -13.29 -3.28
N THR A 102 3.67 -12.19 -3.77
CA THR A 102 4.34 -11.25 -4.67
C THR A 102 4.65 -9.97 -3.90
N LEU A 103 5.90 -9.52 -3.95
CA LEU A 103 6.35 -8.24 -3.43
C LEU A 103 6.50 -7.25 -4.59
N VAL A 104 5.79 -6.14 -4.53
CA VAL A 104 5.96 -4.98 -5.43
C VAL A 104 6.67 -3.89 -4.66
N VAL A 105 7.73 -3.32 -5.22
CA VAL A 105 8.55 -2.27 -4.59
C VAL A 105 8.52 -1.02 -5.47
N TRP A 106 8.26 0.13 -4.84
CA TRP A 106 8.26 1.44 -5.46
C TRP A 106 9.53 2.23 -5.11
N ALA A 107 9.88 3.20 -5.96
CA ALA A 107 11.09 4.01 -5.84
C ALA A 107 11.16 4.88 -4.57
N ASP A 108 10.04 5.07 -3.88
CA ASP A 108 9.89 5.94 -2.71
C ASP A 108 10.05 5.22 -1.36
N GLY A 109 10.54 3.98 -1.35
CA GLY A 109 10.73 3.21 -0.13
C GLY A 109 9.44 2.55 0.38
N VAL A 110 8.43 2.43 -0.48
CA VAL A 110 7.19 1.68 -0.19
C VAL A 110 7.22 0.34 -0.90
N ALA A 111 6.69 -0.68 -0.24
CA ALA A 111 6.41 -1.97 -0.84
C ALA A 111 5.00 -2.46 -0.49
N ARG A 112 4.51 -3.40 -1.28
CA ARG A 112 3.25 -4.11 -1.03
C ARG A 112 3.48 -5.58 -1.27
N TRP A 113 3.17 -6.39 -0.28
CA TRP A 113 3.23 -7.83 -0.38
C TRP A 113 1.81 -8.38 -0.41
N VAL A 114 1.53 -9.23 -1.39
CA VAL A 114 0.24 -9.90 -1.53
C VAL A 114 0.49 -11.40 -1.57
N SER A 115 -0.10 -12.13 -0.61
CA SER A 115 -0.09 -13.59 -0.58
C SER A 115 -0.61 -14.19 -1.88
N LYS A 116 -0.15 -15.39 -2.21
CA LYS A 116 -0.63 -16.13 -3.38
C LYS A 116 -2.08 -16.58 -3.21
N SER A 117 -2.52 -16.87 -1.98
CA SER A 117 -3.94 -17.07 -1.65
C SER A 117 -4.78 -15.82 -1.86
N ARG A 118 -4.14 -14.63 -1.83
CA ARG A 118 -4.74 -13.30 -1.84
C ARG A 118 -5.45 -12.93 -0.53
N ASP A 119 -5.41 -13.79 0.49
CA ASP A 119 -6.08 -13.54 1.75
C ASP A 119 -5.32 -12.55 2.66
N LEU A 120 -4.02 -12.37 2.40
CA LEU A 120 -3.16 -11.40 3.05
C LEU A 120 -2.62 -10.38 2.03
N ASP A 121 -2.73 -9.11 2.39
CA ASP A 121 -2.28 -7.94 1.61
C ASP A 121 -1.74 -6.88 2.57
N VAL A 122 -0.45 -6.58 2.47
CA VAL A 122 0.23 -5.75 3.46
C VAL A 122 1.11 -4.71 2.78
N TRP A 123 0.96 -3.47 3.23
CA TRP A 123 1.84 -2.36 2.89
C TRP A 123 3.04 -2.37 3.82
N LEU A 124 4.22 -2.16 3.25
CA LEU A 124 5.49 -2.09 3.98
C LEU A 124 6.25 -0.82 3.59
N ILE A 125 7.14 -0.39 4.48
CA ILE A 125 8.11 0.69 4.23
C ILE A 125 9.52 0.23 4.59
N ASP A 126 10.54 0.87 4.04
CA ASP A 126 11.95 0.62 4.39
C ASP A 126 12.48 1.50 5.54
N ASP A 127 11.67 2.48 5.98
CA ASP A 127 11.90 3.21 7.22
C ASP A 127 11.71 2.27 8.42
N GLU A 128 12.68 2.26 9.34
CA GLU A 128 12.61 1.42 10.54
C GLU A 128 11.40 1.79 11.42
N ILE A 129 10.55 0.80 11.69
CA ILE A 129 9.44 0.91 12.65
C ILE A 129 9.78 0.12 13.90
N VAL A 130 9.67 0.77 15.06
CA VAL A 130 9.73 0.10 16.36
C VAL A 130 8.31 -0.22 16.82
N TYR A 131 7.95 -1.50 16.79
CA TYR A 131 6.66 -1.99 17.26
C TYR A 131 6.64 -2.06 18.79
N THR A 132 5.66 -1.40 19.42
CA THR A 132 5.49 -1.42 20.88
C THR A 132 4.59 -2.55 21.38
N TRP A 133 4.13 -3.42 20.47
CA TRP A 133 3.23 -4.54 20.77
C TRP A 133 3.82 -5.87 20.33
N VAL A 134 3.33 -6.93 20.98
CA VAL A 134 3.65 -8.33 20.70
C VAL A 134 2.35 -9.12 20.73
N CYS A 135 2.20 -10.03 19.78
CA CYS A 135 1.24 -11.13 19.80
C CYS A 135 1.91 -12.39 20.39
#